data_AF-A0A3S5EW19-F1
#
_entry.id   AF-A0A3S5EW19-F1
#
_cell.length_a   1.000
_cell.length_b   1.000
_cell.length_c   1.000
_cell.angle_alpha   90.00
_cell.angle_beta   90.00
_cell.angle_gamma   90.00
#
_symmetry.space_group_name_H-M   'P 1'
#
loop_
_entity.id
_entity.type
_entity.pdbx_description
1 polymer ?
#
loop_
_entity_poly.entity_id
_entity_poly.type
_entity_poly.pdbx_seq_one_letter_code
_entity_poly.pdbx_strand_id
1 'polypeptide(L)'
;MCHGLRLRDVPGPAVNWRDVWLICVHARPDSPLAARLSGQDGEDWGWGWQEILLAQAVDVLHVLVWMQTADGRKGRNRPKPIPRPPAFRAPTTSNDDGEGVVRRQGDRLTQEEIADLI
;
A
#
# COMPACT_ATOMS: atom_id res chain seq x y z
N MET A 1 -38.35 23.89 -0.90
CA MET A 1 -37.12 23.09 -1.14
C MET A 1 -36.13 23.98 -1.87
N CYS A 2 -35.16 24.55 -1.16
CA CYS A 2 -34.23 25.52 -1.72
C CYS A 2 -33.05 24.77 -2.35
N HIS A 3 -33.09 24.55 -3.66
CA HIS A 3 -31.91 24.13 -4.42
C HIS A 3 -31.09 25.38 -4.75
N GLY A 4 -29.78 25.38 -4.47
CA GLY A 4 -28.88 26.48 -4.86
C GLY A 4 -28.23 27.29 -3.73
N LEU A 5 -28.21 26.79 -2.48
CA LEU A 5 -27.36 27.37 -1.43
C LEU A 5 -25.90 27.30 -1.88
N ARG A 6 -25.25 28.45 -1.99
CA ARG A 6 -23.81 28.54 -2.23
C ARG A 6 -23.09 28.61 -0.90
N LEU A 7 -21.82 28.20 -0.87
CA LEU A 7 -20.99 28.25 0.35
C LEU A 7 -20.91 29.67 0.95
N ARG A 8 -21.14 30.72 0.14
CA ARG A 8 -21.18 32.12 0.60
C ARG A 8 -22.43 32.50 1.41
N ASP A 9 -23.51 31.72 1.30
CA ASP A 9 -24.80 31.97 1.97
C ASP A 9 -24.84 31.31 3.35
N VAL A 10 -23.74 30.68 3.75
CA VAL A 10 -23.62 29.89 4.97
C VAL A 10 -23.61 30.70 6.27
N PRO A 11 -23.04 31.91 6.40
CA PRO A 11 -23.07 32.60 7.68
C PRO A 11 -24.51 32.99 8.04
N GLY A 12 -25.10 32.18 8.91
CA GLY A 12 -26.47 32.31 9.38
C GLY A 12 -26.61 31.79 10.81
N PRO A 13 -27.79 31.91 11.43
CA PRO A 13 -27.99 31.53 12.83
C PRO A 13 -27.81 30.03 13.10
N ALA A 14 -27.80 29.19 12.07
CA ALA A 14 -27.64 27.74 12.19
C ALA A 14 -26.21 27.23 11.91
N VAL A 15 -25.40 27.96 11.14
CA VAL A 15 -24.03 27.55 10.76
C VAL A 15 -23.14 28.78 10.67
N ASN A 16 -22.02 28.76 11.40
CA ASN A 16 -20.97 29.75 11.28
C ASN A 16 -19.87 29.26 10.31
N TRP A 17 -19.11 30.19 9.74
CA TRP A 17 -17.87 29.89 9.02
C TRP A 17 -16.88 29.05 9.83
N ARG A 18 -16.86 29.21 11.15
CA ARG A 18 -16.03 28.37 12.03
C ARG A 18 -16.48 26.90 12.00
N ASP A 19 -17.78 26.63 11.90
CA ASP A 19 -18.30 25.27 11.83
C ASP A 19 -17.97 24.63 10.47
N VAL A 20 -18.07 25.39 9.39
CA VAL A 20 -17.63 24.95 8.05
C VAL A 20 -16.14 24.62 8.07
N TRP A 21 -15.33 25.47 8.68
CA TRP A 21 -13.90 25.23 8.81
C TRP A 21 -13.61 23.97 9.64
N LEU A 22 -14.31 23.77 10.75
CA LEU A 22 -14.19 22.56 11.58
C LEU A 22 -14.59 21.30 10.80
N ILE A 23 -15.66 21.36 9.99
CA ILE A 23 -16.08 20.25 9.13
C ILE A 23 -15.01 19.90 8.10
N CYS A 24 -14.37 20.91 7.49
CA CYS A 24 -13.29 20.67 6.53
C CYS A 24 -12.02 20.11 7.19
N VAL A 25 -11.65 20.61 8.37
CA VAL A 25 -10.42 20.18 9.07
C VAL A 25 -10.56 18.81 9.73
N HIS A 26 -11.76 18.50 10.23
CA HIS A 26 -12.06 17.21 10.86
C HIS A 26 -12.87 16.29 9.94
N ALA A 27 -12.82 16.55 8.63
CA ALA A 27 -13.39 15.67 7.63
C ALA A 27 -12.79 14.28 7.83
N ARG A 28 -13.64 13.26 7.99
CA ARG A 28 -13.14 11.90 8.09
C ARG A 28 -12.40 11.53 6.78
N PRO A 29 -11.30 10.76 6.84
CA PRO A 29 -10.56 10.37 5.65
C PRO A 29 -11.42 9.62 4.63
N ASP A 30 -12.38 8.84 5.12
CA ASP A 30 -13.38 8.09 4.34
C ASP A 30 -14.62 8.93 3.98
N SER A 31 -14.53 10.26 4.03
CA SER A 31 -15.62 11.15 3.58
C SER A 31 -15.39 11.64 2.15
N PRO A 32 -16.46 11.78 1.33
CA PRO A 32 -16.34 12.37 -0.01
C PRO A 32 -15.73 13.78 0.01
N LEU A 33 -15.88 14.50 1.13
CA LEU A 33 -15.26 15.81 1.34
C LEU A 33 -13.74 15.69 1.42
N ALA A 34 -13.22 14.74 2.19
CA ALA A 34 -11.78 14.51 2.31
C ALA A 34 -11.18 14.08 0.97
N ALA A 35 -11.86 13.20 0.21
CA ALA A 35 -11.45 12.80 -1.14
C ALA A 35 -11.25 14.02 -2.06
N ARG A 36 -12.24 14.91 -2.07
CA ARG A 36 -12.21 16.12 -2.92
C ARG A 36 -11.14 17.11 -2.48
N LEU A 37 -10.88 17.22 -1.18
CA LEU A 37 -9.88 18.14 -0.60
C LEU A 37 -8.45 17.62 -0.76
N SER A 38 -8.22 16.30 -0.71
CA SER A 38 -6.90 15.70 -0.87
C SER A 38 -6.44 15.63 -2.33
N GLY A 39 -7.32 15.95 -3.29
CA GLY A 39 -7.05 15.79 -4.71
C GLY A 39 -6.96 14.32 -5.14
N GLN A 40 -7.36 13.39 -4.27
CA GLN A 40 -7.51 11.98 -4.59
C GLN A 40 -8.86 11.78 -5.26
N ASP A 41 -8.92 12.06 -6.56
CA ASP A 41 -10.08 11.78 -7.38
C ASP A 41 -10.02 10.30 -7.83
N GLY A 42 -10.98 9.46 -7.40
CA GLY A 42 -11.10 8.05 -7.81
C GLY A 42 -11.21 7.09 -6.63
N GLU A 43 -11.07 5.77 -6.89
CA GLU A 43 -11.22 4.66 -5.92
C GLU A 43 -10.13 4.61 -4.82
N ASP A 44 -9.16 5.52 -4.86
CA ASP A 44 -8.01 5.62 -3.96
C ASP A 44 -8.30 6.40 -2.66
N TRP A 45 -9.44 7.08 -2.58
CA TRP A 45 -9.81 8.04 -1.53
C TRP A 45 -10.01 7.49 -0.11
N GLY A 46 -10.03 6.17 0.07
CA GLY A 46 -10.23 5.51 1.36
C GLY A 46 -8.95 5.00 2.02
N TRP A 47 -7.79 5.17 1.39
CA TRP A 47 -6.52 4.63 1.90
C TRP A 47 -5.84 5.60 2.87
N GLY A 48 -6.11 5.44 4.15
CA GLY A 48 -5.33 6.05 5.21
C GLY A 48 -4.05 5.26 5.53
N TRP A 49 -3.27 5.77 6.48
CA TRP A 49 -2.05 5.11 6.94
C TRP A 49 -2.31 3.73 7.56
N GLN A 50 -3.45 3.57 8.23
CA GLN A 50 -3.80 2.30 8.86
C GLN A 50 -4.06 1.23 7.81
N GLU A 51 -4.80 1.56 6.75
CA GLU A 51 -5.10 0.67 5.63
C GLU A 51 -3.82 0.26 4.91
N ILE A 52 -2.89 1.20 4.69
CA ILE A 52 -1.59 0.91 4.07
C ILE A 52 -0.77 -0.06 4.93
N LEU A 53 -0.67 0.18 6.24
CA LEU A 53 0.09 -0.68 7.15
C LEU A 53 -0.54 -2.07 7.28
N LEU A 54 -1.87 -2.15 7.33
CA LEU A 54 -2.60 -3.41 7.36
C LEU A 54 -2.40 -4.19 6.06
N ALA A 55 -2.51 -3.53 4.90
CA ALA A 55 -2.26 -4.18 3.61
C ALA A 55 -0.82 -4.71 3.54
N GLN A 56 0.17 -3.93 3.99
CA GLN A 56 1.57 -4.37 4.04
C GLN A 56 1.75 -5.58 4.98
N ALA A 57 1.09 -5.59 6.14
CA ALA A 57 1.12 -6.73 7.05
C ALA A 57 0.54 -7.99 6.40
N VAL A 58 -0.62 -7.87 5.73
CA VAL A 58 -1.26 -8.99 5.02
C VAL A 58 -0.40 -9.49 3.86
N ASP A 59 0.23 -8.59 3.10
CA ASP A 59 1.16 -8.95 2.03
C ASP A 59 2.32 -9.82 2.56
N VAL A 60 2.93 -9.41 3.67
CA VAL A 60 4.01 -10.17 4.32
C VAL A 60 3.50 -11.51 4.83
N LEU A 61 2.31 -11.56 5.44
CA LEU A 61 1.71 -12.81 5.93
C LEU A 61 1.43 -13.79 4.79
N HIS A 62 0.89 -13.32 3.66
CA HIS A 62 0.71 -14.17 2.48
C HIS A 62 2.01 -14.75 1.97
N VAL A 63 3.10 -13.96 1.96
CA VAL A 63 4.42 -14.45 1.60
C VAL A 63 4.93 -15.50 2.59
N LEU A 64 4.75 -15.29 3.89
CA LEU A 64 5.16 -16.25 4.93
C LEU A 64 4.40 -17.57 4.84
N VAL A 65 3.09 -17.53 4.60
CA VAL A 65 2.27 -18.73 4.37
C VAL A 65 2.73 -19.43 3.10
N TRP A 66 2.94 -18.68 2.01
CA TRP A 66 3.45 -19.21 0.76
C TRP A 66 4.81 -19.90 0.92
N MET A 67 5.76 -19.32 1.66
CA MET A 67 7.09 -19.90 1.93
C MET A 67 7.02 -21.29 2.58
N GLN A 68 5.96 -21.59 3.34
CA GLN A 68 5.76 -22.88 3.98
C GLN A 68 5.23 -23.96 3.01
N THR A 69 4.67 -23.56 1.86
CA THR A 69 4.14 -24.49 0.85
C THR A 69 5.25 -25.13 0.00
N ALA A 70 4.92 -26.21 -0.71
CA ALA A 70 5.83 -26.84 -1.67
C ALA A 70 6.22 -25.88 -2.82
N ASP A 71 5.28 -25.01 -3.22
CA ASP A 71 5.50 -23.98 -4.23
C ASP A 71 6.45 -22.89 -3.72
N GLY A 72 6.34 -22.50 -2.45
CA GLY A 72 7.27 -21.60 -1.78
C GLY A 72 8.69 -22.13 -1.75
N ARG A 73 8.86 -23.41 -1.41
CA ARG A 73 10.18 -24.08 -1.43
C ARG A 73 10.82 -24.10 -2.83
N LYS A 74 9.99 -24.19 -3.87
CA LYS A 74 10.42 -24.18 -5.28
C LYS A 74 10.46 -22.78 -5.89
N GLY A 75 10.06 -21.75 -5.15
CA GLY A 75 10.03 -20.36 -5.61
C GLY A 75 9.01 -20.07 -6.72
N ARG A 76 7.89 -20.79 -6.77
CA ARG A 76 6.85 -20.63 -7.82
C ARG A 76 5.58 -19.99 -7.25
N ASN A 77 4.80 -19.33 -8.10
CA ASN A 77 3.47 -18.79 -7.75
C ASN A 77 3.48 -17.88 -6.51
N ARG A 78 4.42 -16.93 -6.42
CA ARG A 78 4.46 -16.00 -5.30
C ARG A 78 3.18 -15.14 -5.30
N PRO A 79 2.51 -14.95 -4.14
CA PRO A 79 1.30 -14.15 -4.07
C PRO A 79 1.58 -12.70 -4.46
N LYS A 80 0.65 -12.12 -5.23
CA LYS A 80 0.69 -10.72 -5.64
C LYS A 80 0.26 -9.82 -4.47
N PRO A 81 0.91 -8.66 -4.26
CA PRO A 81 0.50 -7.70 -3.27
C PRO A 81 -0.94 -7.21 -3.49
N ILE A 82 -1.61 -6.83 -2.40
CA ILE A 82 -2.92 -6.18 -2.45
C ILE A 82 -2.81 -4.88 -3.27
N PRO A 83 -3.73 -4.62 -4.23
CA PRO A 83 -3.71 -3.41 -5.01
C PRO A 83 -3.88 -2.19 -4.10
N ARG A 84 -2.99 -1.21 -4.26
CA ARG A 84 -2.95 0.02 -3.47
C ARG A 84 -2.76 1.23 -4.38
N PRO A 85 -3.18 2.44 -3.95
CA PRO A 85 -3.02 3.66 -4.73
C PRO A 85 -1.58 3.84 -5.21
N PRO A 86 -1.37 4.37 -6.44
CA PRO A 86 -0.05 4.44 -7.06
C PRO A 86 0.95 5.24 -6.22
N ALA A 87 0.50 6.24 -5.45
CA ALA A 87 1.34 7.03 -4.56
C ALA A 87 2.04 6.21 -3.46
N PHE A 88 1.53 5.02 -3.12
CA PHE A 88 2.06 4.15 -2.06
C PHE A 88 2.52 2.79 -2.58
N ARG A 89 2.61 2.60 -3.89
CA ARG A 89 3.11 1.35 -4.49
C ARG A 89 4.63 1.27 -4.31
N ALA A 90 5.11 0.40 -3.41
CA ALA A 90 6.50 -0.05 -3.48
C ALA A 90 6.81 -0.48 -4.93
N PRO A 91 7.99 -0.13 -5.49
CA PRO A 91 8.31 -0.47 -6.87
C PRO A 91 8.05 -1.96 -7.05
N THR A 92 7.19 -2.30 -7.99
CA THR A 92 7.01 -3.69 -8.39
C THR A 92 8.39 -4.16 -8.81
N THR A 93 9.01 -5.04 -8.03
CA THR A 93 9.97 -5.97 -8.60
C THR A 93 9.15 -6.86 -9.51
N SER A 94 8.83 -6.36 -10.70
CA SER A 94 8.40 -7.14 -11.85
C SER A 94 9.56 -8.05 -12.20
N ASN A 95 9.76 -9.08 -11.39
CA ASN A 95 10.53 -10.26 -11.74
C ASN A 95 9.63 -11.24 -12.53
N ASP A 96 8.48 -10.76 -13.03
CA ASP A 96 7.57 -11.48 -13.91
C ASP A 96 8.01 -11.40 -15.39
N ASP A 97 9.08 -10.66 -15.70
CA ASP A 97 9.80 -10.79 -16.96
C ASP A 97 10.80 -11.93 -16.76
N GLY A 98 10.59 -13.05 -17.45
CA GLY A 98 11.30 -14.32 -17.28
C GLY A 98 12.81 -14.31 -17.61
N GLU A 99 13.56 -13.42 -17.00
CA GLU A 99 15.02 -13.41 -16.99
C GLU A 99 15.47 -14.26 -15.81
N GLY A 100 15.84 -15.52 -16.11
CA GLY A 100 16.35 -16.45 -15.12
C GLY A 100 17.52 -15.82 -14.35
N VAL A 101 17.31 -15.57 -13.06
CA VAL A 101 18.40 -15.37 -12.12
C VAL A 101 19.20 -16.66 -12.10
N VAL A 102 20.27 -16.72 -12.91
CA VAL A 102 21.27 -17.77 -12.89
C VAL A 102 21.92 -17.72 -11.51
N ARG A 103 21.38 -18.51 -10.58
CA ARG A 103 22.05 -18.79 -9.32
C ARG A 103 23.32 -19.55 -9.69
N ARG A 104 24.49 -18.93 -9.52
CA ARG A 104 25.76 -19.66 -9.51
C ARG A 104 25.68 -20.72 -8.42
N GLN A 105 25.47 -21.96 -8.84
CA GLN A 105 25.73 -23.14 -8.05
C GLN A 105 27.26 -23.24 -7.91
N GLY A 106 27.80 -22.92 -6.73
CA GLY A 106 29.20 -23.19 -6.44
C GLY A 106 29.87 -22.10 -5.63
N ASP A 107 29.70 -22.17 -4.31
CA ASP A 107 30.79 -21.90 -3.39
C ASP A 107 30.58 -22.80 -2.16
N ARG A 108 31.03 -24.04 -2.31
CA ARG A 108 31.33 -24.91 -1.17
C ARG A 108 32.83 -25.14 -1.25
N LEU A 109 33.59 -24.43 -0.43
CA LEU A 109 35.00 -24.73 -0.21
C LEU A 109 35.07 -26.21 0.21
N THR A 110 35.87 -27.00 -0.51
CA THR A 110 36.09 -28.40 -0.13
C THR A 110 36.95 -28.41 1.14
N GLN A 111 36.81 -29.43 1.99
CA GLN A 111 37.51 -29.48 3.28
C GLN A 111 39.05 -29.41 3.15
N GLU A 112 39.58 -29.73 1.97
CA GLU A 112 41.02 -29.64 1.67
C GLU A 112 41.49 -28.17 1.61
N GLU A 113 40.67 -27.22 1.13
CA GLU A 113 41.02 -25.79 1.07
C GLU A 113 41.02 -25.10 2.45
N ILE A 114 40.35 -25.69 3.45
CA ILE A 114 40.34 -25.19 4.83
C ILE A 114 41.63 -25.57 5.58
N ALA A 115 42.26 -26.69 5.20
CA ALA A 115 43.47 -27.20 5.86
C ALA A 115 44.73 -26.38 5.52
N ASP A 116 44.78 -25.72 4.36
CA ASP A 116 45.89 -24.85 3.95
C ASP A 116 45.83 -23.43 4.56
N LEU A 117 44.80 -23.14 5.36
CA LEU A 117 44.60 -21.83 6.00
C LEU A 117 44.94 -21.79 7.50
N ILE A 118 45.53 -22.86 8.04
CA ILE A 118 46.02 -22.97 9.43
C ILE A 118 47.51 -23.30 9.40
#